data_AF-G7VY93-F1
#
_entry.id   AF-G7VY93-F1
#
_cell.length_a   1.000
_cell.length_b   1.000
_cell.length_c   1.000
_cell.angle_alpha   90.00
_cell.angle_beta   90.00
_cell.angle_gamma   90.00
#
_symmetry.space_group_name_H-M   'P 1'
#
loop_
_entity.id
_entity.type
_entity.pdbx_description
1 polymer ?
#
loop_
_entity_poly.entity_id
_entity_poly.type
_entity_poly.pdbx_seq_one_letter_code
_entity_poly.pdbx_strand_id
1 'polypeptide(L)'
;MNRLEALEHFHKTYAEEVLNQKIHHVASLYEQRKEEVILSFIQSFQWICQQANHIEVSKKKIGYITYSMRRTYLMDRNYNYVIEVYDKSWFFDPGPCQGAYDAGWAFSFWGELVDELSQLRKPYMNKVIQLDVERFALQAAEEFHQYILQLARDAIGQAVQTPEFKVLRYENDLEVRIGEYKGISKVVYSAVDGILHDSTG
;
A
#
# COMPACT_ATOMS: atom_id res chain seq x y z
N MET A 1 26.27 -28.66 -1.74
CA MET A 1 25.52 -27.43 -1.47
C MET A 1 25.32 -27.22 0.04
N ASN A 2 26.02 -26.25 0.61
CA ASN A 2 25.81 -25.75 1.98
C ASN A 2 24.55 -24.86 2.03
N ARG A 3 24.20 -24.32 3.21
CA ARG A 3 22.99 -23.49 3.39
C ARG A 3 23.02 -22.19 2.58
N LEU A 4 24.17 -21.52 2.51
CA LEU A 4 24.32 -20.25 1.80
C LEU A 4 24.18 -20.46 0.29
N GLU A 5 24.90 -21.45 -0.25
CA GLU A 5 24.82 -21.86 -1.65
C GLU A 5 23.39 -22.29 -2.03
N ALA A 6 22.69 -22.96 -1.11
CA ALA A 6 21.29 -23.35 -1.29
C ALA A 6 20.35 -22.15 -1.42
N LEU A 7 20.51 -21.17 -0.53
CA LEU A 7 19.69 -19.97 -0.55
C LEU A 7 19.97 -19.11 -1.79
N GLU A 8 21.24 -18.96 -2.16
CA GLU A 8 21.63 -18.23 -3.37
C GLU A 8 21.08 -18.90 -4.63
N HIS A 9 21.22 -20.22 -4.74
CA HIS A 9 20.62 -20.97 -5.85
C HIS A 9 19.09 -20.83 -5.85
N PHE A 10 18.44 -20.86 -4.68
CA PHE A 10 16.98 -20.68 -4.60
C PHE A 10 16.53 -19.31 -5.09
N HIS A 11 17.24 -18.23 -4.71
CA HIS A 11 16.90 -16.88 -5.16
C HIS A 11 17.06 -16.72 -6.67
N LYS A 12 18.23 -17.09 -7.21
CA LYS A 12 18.56 -16.90 -8.62
C LYS A 12 17.76 -17.80 -9.57
N THR A 13 17.46 -19.03 -9.14
CA THR A 13 16.79 -20.00 -10.00
C THR A 13 15.27 -19.90 -9.94
N TYR A 14 14.71 -19.47 -8.80
CA TYR A 14 13.26 -19.51 -8.57
C TYR A 14 12.69 -18.17 -8.09
N ALA A 15 13.24 -17.58 -7.02
CA ALA A 15 12.57 -16.48 -6.34
C ALA A 15 12.40 -15.23 -7.22
N GLU A 16 13.43 -14.85 -7.97
CA GLU A 16 13.39 -13.70 -8.87
C GLU A 16 12.42 -13.91 -10.03
N GLU A 17 12.40 -15.12 -10.62
CA GLU A 17 11.53 -15.45 -11.74
C GLU A 17 10.05 -15.44 -11.32
N VAL A 18 9.72 -16.08 -10.20
CA VAL A 18 8.33 -16.10 -9.68
C VAL A 18 7.90 -14.68 -9.31
N LEU A 19 8.76 -13.89 -8.68
CA LEU A 19 8.46 -12.49 -8.37
C LEU A 19 8.15 -11.70 -9.64
N ASN A 20 9.01 -11.77 -10.66
CA ASN A 20 8.79 -11.10 -11.93
C ASN A 20 7.44 -11.50 -12.54
N GLN A 21 7.11 -12.79 -12.56
CA GLN A 21 5.82 -13.27 -13.05
C GLN A 21 4.64 -12.66 -12.27
N LYS A 22 4.70 -12.62 -10.93
CA LYS A 22 3.64 -11.99 -10.11
C LYS A 22 3.53 -10.49 -10.37
N ILE A 23 4.63 -9.78 -10.54
CA ILE A 23 4.62 -8.35 -10.90
C ILE A 23 4.00 -8.13 -12.28
N HIS A 24 4.27 -9.01 -13.26
CA HIS A 24 3.61 -8.94 -14.56
C HIS A 24 2.10 -9.19 -14.47
N HIS A 25 1.65 -10.05 -13.55
CA HIS A 25 0.21 -10.25 -13.29
C HIS A 25 -0.43 -9.00 -12.67
N VAL A 26 0.22 -8.37 -11.69
CA VAL A 26 -0.25 -7.10 -11.09
C VAL A 26 -0.36 -6.01 -12.16
N ALA A 27 0.67 -5.86 -13.00
CA ALA A 27 0.69 -4.89 -14.09
C ALA A 27 -0.45 -5.12 -15.08
N SER A 28 -0.63 -6.38 -15.51
CA SER A 28 -1.68 -6.75 -16.46
C SER A 28 -3.08 -6.51 -15.87
N LEU A 29 -3.29 -6.85 -14.59
CA LEU A 29 -4.55 -6.60 -13.91
C LEU A 29 -4.81 -5.10 -13.78
N TYR A 30 -3.79 -4.32 -13.38
CA TYR A 30 -3.92 -2.87 -13.25
C TYR A 30 -4.35 -2.23 -14.57
N GLU A 31 -3.70 -2.56 -15.69
CA GLU A 31 -4.07 -2.02 -16.99
C GLU A 31 -5.47 -2.45 -17.44
N GLN A 32 -5.84 -3.72 -17.23
CA GLN A 32 -7.14 -4.25 -17.63
C GLN A 32 -8.31 -3.71 -16.80
N ARG A 33 -8.08 -3.41 -15.52
CA ARG A 33 -9.10 -3.00 -14.55
C ARG A 33 -8.87 -1.59 -14.03
N LYS A 34 -8.10 -0.77 -14.75
CA LYS A 34 -7.60 0.54 -14.29
C LYS A 34 -8.71 1.44 -13.76
N GLU A 35 -9.80 1.58 -14.52
CA GLU A 35 -10.94 2.42 -14.13
C GLU A 35 -11.62 1.90 -12.85
N GLU A 36 -11.75 0.59 -12.72
CA GLU A 36 -12.36 -0.05 -11.55
C GLU A 36 -11.53 0.17 -10.29
N VAL A 37 -10.21 -0.04 -10.35
CA VAL A 37 -9.32 0.15 -9.20
C VAL A 37 -9.21 1.64 -8.81
N ILE A 38 -9.19 2.55 -9.80
CA ILE A 38 -9.26 4.00 -9.56
C ILE A 38 -10.57 4.35 -8.83
N LEU A 39 -11.70 3.84 -9.32
CA LEU A 39 -13.00 4.11 -8.70
C LEU A 39 -13.06 3.58 -7.26
N SER A 40 -12.54 2.37 -7.01
CA SER A 40 -12.46 1.78 -5.67
C SER A 40 -11.64 2.64 -4.71
N PHE A 41 -10.48 3.15 -5.16
CA PHE A 41 -9.68 4.09 -4.37
C PHE A 41 -10.45 5.37 -4.05
N ILE A 42 -11.07 6.00 -5.06
CA ILE A 42 -11.86 7.23 -4.88
C ILE A 42 -13.00 6.99 -3.89
N GLN A 43 -13.70 5.86 -3.96
CA GLN A 43 -14.77 5.50 -3.03
C GLN A 43 -14.26 5.38 -1.59
N SER A 44 -13.11 4.73 -1.38
CA SER A 44 -12.50 4.65 -0.05
C SER A 44 -12.09 6.04 0.49
N PHE A 45 -11.63 6.92 -0.40
CA PHE A 45 -11.28 8.30 -0.07
C PHE A 45 -12.50 9.14 0.27
N GLN A 46 -13.58 9.04 -0.50
CA GLN A 46 -14.84 9.72 -0.21
C GLN A 46 -15.40 9.26 1.13
N TRP A 47 -15.41 7.94 1.36
CA TRP A 47 -15.91 7.36 2.60
C TRP A 47 -15.17 7.91 3.82
N ILE A 48 -13.83 7.93 3.79
CA ILE A 48 -13.06 8.44 4.93
C ILE A 48 -13.24 9.95 5.13
N CYS A 49 -13.39 10.72 4.05
CA CYS A 49 -13.70 12.15 4.14
C CYS A 49 -15.08 12.38 4.79
N GLN A 50 -16.09 11.58 4.45
CA GLN A 50 -17.40 11.65 5.10
C GLN A 50 -17.29 11.34 6.60
N GLN A 51 -16.57 10.27 6.97
CA GLN A 51 -16.40 9.92 8.39
C GLN A 51 -15.68 11.03 9.17
N ALA A 52 -14.63 11.61 8.60
CA ALA A 52 -13.88 12.71 9.23
C ALA A 52 -14.75 13.97 9.44
N ASN A 53 -15.78 14.18 8.61
CA ASN A 53 -16.72 15.30 8.76
C ASN A 53 -17.81 15.05 9.83
N HIS A 54 -18.12 13.78 10.14
CA HIS A 54 -19.20 13.41 11.07
C HIS A 54 -18.74 13.23 12.54
N ILE A 55 -17.45 12.98 12.78
CA ILE A 55 -16.89 12.78 14.13
C ILE A 55 -16.57 14.16 14.76
N GLU A 56 -16.33 14.22 16.08
CA GLU A 56 -15.77 15.40 16.76
C GLU A 56 -14.44 15.92 16.14
N VAL A 57 -13.82 15.13 15.24
CA VAL A 57 -12.78 15.58 14.30
C VAL A 57 -13.20 16.84 13.54
N SER A 58 -14.49 17.06 13.27
CA SER A 58 -15.03 18.28 12.63
C SER A 58 -14.71 19.59 13.35
N LYS A 59 -14.30 19.55 14.63
CA LYS A 59 -13.82 20.71 15.39
C LYS A 59 -12.33 21.00 15.15
N LYS A 60 -11.55 20.03 14.70
CA LYS A 60 -10.11 20.16 14.39
C LYS A 60 -9.89 20.22 12.90
N LYS A 61 -8.83 20.92 12.48
CA LYS A 61 -8.42 20.90 11.08
C LYS A 61 -7.58 19.65 10.82
N ILE A 62 -7.92 18.95 9.75
CA ILE A 62 -7.18 17.77 9.29
C ILE A 62 -5.81 18.21 8.75
N GLY A 63 -4.74 17.59 9.24
CA GLY A 63 -3.38 17.78 8.75
C GLY A 63 -2.94 16.69 7.78
N TYR A 64 -3.40 15.45 7.98
CA TYR A 64 -2.93 14.31 7.20
C TYR A 64 -4.04 13.29 6.91
N ILE A 65 -4.02 12.72 5.71
CA ILE A 65 -4.74 11.49 5.35
C ILE A 65 -3.70 10.47 4.89
N THR A 66 -3.56 9.36 5.59
CA THR A 66 -2.55 8.33 5.28
C THR A 66 -3.19 7.02 4.87
N TYR A 67 -2.70 6.40 3.81
CA TYR A 67 -2.96 5.00 3.46
C TYR A 67 -1.71 4.20 3.77
N SER A 68 -1.82 3.26 4.71
CA SER A 68 -0.66 2.55 5.27
C SER A 68 -0.76 1.05 5.11
N MET A 69 0.23 0.47 4.43
CA MET A 69 0.47 -0.97 4.39
C MET A 69 1.03 -1.44 5.74
N ARG A 70 0.54 -2.57 6.24
CA ARG A 70 1.11 -3.24 7.42
C ARG A 70 1.74 -4.57 7.02
N ARG A 71 3.05 -4.72 7.24
CA ARG A 71 3.75 -5.99 7.01
C ARG A 71 3.13 -7.16 7.78
N THR A 72 2.66 -6.91 9.00
CA THR A 72 1.93 -7.93 9.78
C THR A 72 0.63 -8.35 9.12
N TYR A 73 -0.10 -7.42 8.50
CA TYR A 73 -1.32 -7.76 7.77
C TYR A 73 -1.01 -8.65 6.56
N LEU A 74 0.06 -8.36 5.81
CA LEU A 74 0.49 -9.23 4.71
C LEU A 74 0.75 -10.66 5.17
N MET A 75 1.46 -10.82 6.30
CA MET A 75 1.72 -12.14 6.90
C MET A 75 0.42 -12.87 7.29
N ASP A 76 -0.58 -12.13 7.75
CA ASP A 76 -1.91 -12.65 8.11
C ASP A 76 -2.85 -12.81 6.90
N ARG A 77 -2.36 -12.61 5.67
CA ARG A 77 -3.16 -12.61 4.42
C ARG A 77 -4.30 -11.59 4.43
N ASN A 78 -4.11 -10.52 5.19
CA ASN A 78 -4.93 -9.33 5.16
C ASN A 78 -4.26 -8.28 4.26
N TYR A 79 -4.93 -7.92 3.18
CA TYR A 79 -4.38 -7.01 2.17
C TYR A 79 -4.95 -5.59 2.27
N ASN A 80 -5.63 -5.29 3.38
CA ASN A 80 -6.16 -3.95 3.60
C ASN A 80 -5.04 -2.97 3.97
N TYR A 81 -5.03 -1.83 3.28
CA TYR A 81 -4.35 -0.63 3.76
C TYR A 81 -5.20 0.01 4.84
N VAL A 82 -4.55 0.46 5.91
CA VAL A 82 -5.24 1.24 6.95
C VAL A 82 -5.26 2.69 6.51
N ILE A 83 -6.46 3.28 6.48
CA ILE A 83 -6.65 4.70 6.20
C ILE A 83 -6.75 5.41 7.54
N GLU A 84 -5.96 6.46 7.76
CA GLU A 84 -6.02 7.25 8.99
C GLU A 84 -6.05 8.74 8.65
N VAL A 85 -6.94 9.46 9.33
CA VAL A 85 -7.08 10.91 9.22
C VAL A 85 -6.66 11.52 10.55
N TYR A 86 -5.61 12.33 10.50
CA TYR A 86 -5.00 12.97 11.65
C TYR A 86 -5.21 14.48 11.62
N ASP A 87 -5.28 15.10 12.80
CA ASP A 87 -4.94 16.51 12.93
C ASP A 87 -3.44 16.77 12.70
N LYS A 88 -3.01 18.02 12.87
CA LYS A 88 -1.61 18.43 12.64
C LYS A 88 -0.57 17.77 13.54
N SER A 89 -0.98 17.11 14.62
CA SER A 89 -0.09 16.36 15.51
C SER A 89 0.26 14.97 14.98
N TRP A 90 -0.30 14.57 13.84
CA TRP A 90 0.01 13.32 13.13
C TRP A 90 -0.16 12.11 14.06
N PHE A 91 0.89 11.31 14.27
CA PHE A 91 0.83 10.07 15.05
C PHE A 91 0.58 10.31 16.54
N PHE A 92 0.63 11.55 16.99
CA PHE A 92 0.27 11.95 18.34
C PHE A 92 -1.20 12.36 18.51
N ASP A 93 -2.00 12.32 17.44
CA ASP A 93 -3.44 12.53 17.53
C ASP A 93 -4.06 11.40 18.38
N PRO A 94 -4.73 11.71 19.49
CA PRO A 94 -5.30 10.69 20.37
C PRO A 94 -6.57 10.02 19.81
N GLY A 95 -7.15 10.53 18.73
CA GLY A 95 -8.40 10.01 18.18
C GLY A 95 -8.51 10.13 16.66
N PRO A 96 -7.58 9.54 15.88
CA PRO A 96 -7.66 9.60 14.43
C PRO A 96 -8.91 8.88 13.93
N CYS A 97 -9.55 9.44 12.90
CA CYS A 97 -10.58 8.72 12.17
C CYS A 97 -9.93 7.64 11.32
N GLN A 98 -10.49 6.42 11.32
CA GLN A 98 -9.89 5.26 10.65
C GLN A 98 -10.83 4.64 9.61
N GLY A 99 -10.22 4.06 8.58
CA GLY A 99 -10.87 3.30 7.52
C GLY A 99 -9.95 2.24 6.96
N ALA A 100 -10.40 1.58 5.91
CA ALA A 100 -9.63 0.56 5.21
C ALA A 100 -9.80 0.68 3.69
N TYR A 101 -8.76 0.32 2.95
CA TYR A 101 -8.79 0.16 1.50
C TYR A 101 -8.29 -1.24 1.14
N ASP A 102 -9.08 -2.00 0.38
CA ASP A 102 -8.72 -3.34 -0.06
C ASP A 102 -7.72 -3.28 -1.23
N ALA A 103 -6.45 -3.56 -0.93
CA ALA A 103 -5.38 -3.67 -1.93
C ALA A 103 -5.18 -5.13 -2.41
N GLY A 104 -6.16 -6.00 -2.22
CA GLY A 104 -6.14 -7.41 -2.60
C GLY A 104 -5.92 -7.64 -4.08
N TRP A 105 -6.31 -6.69 -4.96
CA TRP A 105 -6.01 -6.79 -6.39
C TRP A 105 -4.51 -6.85 -6.71
N ALA A 106 -3.66 -6.28 -5.85
CA ALA A 106 -2.21 -6.34 -5.98
C ALA A 106 -1.60 -7.39 -5.04
N PHE A 107 -1.95 -7.33 -3.74
CA PHE A 107 -1.28 -8.14 -2.71
C PHE A 107 -1.78 -9.58 -2.63
N SER A 108 -2.86 -9.97 -3.32
CA SER A 108 -3.17 -11.39 -3.51
C SER A 108 -2.05 -12.13 -4.25
N PHE A 109 -1.47 -11.50 -5.29
CA PHE A 109 -0.32 -12.05 -6.01
C PHE A 109 0.95 -12.12 -5.16
N TRP A 110 1.11 -11.21 -4.18
CA TRP A 110 2.16 -11.33 -3.16
C TRP A 110 1.92 -12.57 -2.28
N GLY A 111 0.67 -12.85 -1.92
CA GLY A 111 0.31 -14.10 -1.25
C GLY A 111 0.67 -15.34 -2.07
N GLU A 112 0.32 -15.33 -3.35
CA GLU A 112 0.67 -16.42 -4.26
C GLU A 112 2.18 -16.61 -4.41
N LEU A 113 2.96 -15.51 -4.44
CA LEU A 113 4.43 -15.56 -4.43
C LEU A 113 4.93 -16.38 -3.23
N VAL A 114 4.41 -16.07 -2.02
CA VAL A 114 4.78 -16.80 -0.81
C VAL A 114 4.43 -18.29 -0.94
N ASP A 115 3.21 -18.60 -1.40
CA ASP A 115 2.73 -19.99 -1.51
C ASP A 115 3.56 -20.81 -2.50
N GLU A 116 3.89 -20.22 -3.65
CA GLU A 116 4.66 -20.86 -4.71
C GLU A 116 6.11 -21.09 -4.28
N LEU A 117 6.77 -20.09 -3.71
CA LEU A 117 8.12 -20.22 -3.17
C LEU A 117 8.18 -21.23 -2.01
N SER A 118 7.14 -21.30 -1.18
CA SER A 118 7.00 -22.32 -0.14
C SER A 118 6.93 -23.74 -0.69
N GLN A 119 6.39 -23.96 -1.90
CA GLN A 119 6.47 -25.26 -2.57
C GLN A 119 7.87 -25.50 -3.15
N LEU A 120 8.41 -24.50 -3.86
CA LEU A 120 9.69 -24.61 -4.57
C LEU A 120 10.89 -24.80 -3.63
N ARG A 121 10.79 -24.38 -2.36
CA ARG A 121 11.86 -24.63 -1.37
C ARG A 121 11.94 -26.08 -0.87
N LYS A 122 10.88 -26.89 -1.03
CA LYS A 122 10.81 -28.24 -0.44
C LYS A 122 12.01 -29.16 -0.82
N PRO A 123 12.50 -29.18 -2.07
CA PRO A 123 13.66 -29.99 -2.47
C PRO A 123 14.97 -29.63 -1.76
N TYR A 124 15.05 -28.47 -1.11
CA TYR A 124 16.26 -28.02 -0.41
C TYR A 124 16.41 -28.63 1.00
N MET A 125 15.50 -29.51 1.43
CA MET A 125 15.63 -30.34 2.64
C MET A 125 16.11 -29.54 3.88
N ASN A 126 15.35 -28.51 4.25
CA ASN A 126 15.61 -27.58 5.37
C ASN A 126 16.83 -26.65 5.23
N LYS A 127 17.55 -26.66 4.10
CA LYS A 127 18.59 -25.64 3.83
C LYS A 127 17.98 -24.29 3.44
N VAL A 128 16.78 -24.31 2.86
CA VAL A 128 15.91 -23.15 2.65
C VAL A 128 14.65 -23.35 3.49
N ILE A 129 14.47 -22.53 4.51
CA ILE A 129 13.37 -22.64 5.48
C ILE A 129 12.25 -21.65 5.15
N GLN A 130 11.09 -21.80 5.80
CA GLN A 130 9.93 -20.93 5.55
C GLN A 130 10.27 -19.46 5.78
N LEU A 131 11.03 -19.19 6.85
CA LEU A 131 11.46 -17.85 7.20
C LEU A 131 12.33 -17.20 6.11
N ASP A 132 13.06 -17.98 5.30
CA ASP A 132 13.82 -17.43 4.18
C ASP A 132 12.89 -16.92 3.08
N VAL A 133 11.83 -17.68 2.77
CA VAL A 133 10.78 -17.28 1.80
C VAL A 133 10.03 -16.04 2.30
N GLU A 134 9.64 -16.02 3.57
CA GLU A 134 8.91 -14.89 4.15
C GLU A 134 9.76 -13.60 4.13
N ARG A 135 11.07 -13.71 4.43
CA ARG A 135 11.98 -12.56 4.34
C ARG A 135 12.11 -12.03 2.93
N PHE A 136 12.29 -12.92 1.95
CA PHE A 136 12.35 -12.53 0.55
C PHE A 136 11.05 -11.85 0.11
N ALA A 137 9.90 -12.46 0.41
CA ALA A 137 8.61 -11.90 0.04
C ALA A 137 8.36 -10.54 0.71
N LEU A 138 8.67 -10.36 2.00
CA LEU A 138 8.52 -9.07 2.67
C LEU A 138 9.42 -7.98 2.09
N GLN A 139 10.59 -8.31 1.56
CA GLN A 139 11.42 -7.37 0.80
C GLN A 139 10.77 -7.03 -0.54
N ALA A 140 10.27 -8.04 -1.25
CA ALA A 140 9.58 -7.88 -2.52
C ALA A 140 8.23 -7.14 -2.42
N ALA A 141 7.65 -7.00 -1.22
CA ALA A 141 6.39 -6.28 -1.01
C ALA A 141 6.44 -4.83 -1.52
N GLU A 142 7.62 -4.21 -1.54
CA GLU A 142 7.84 -2.87 -2.10
C GLU A 142 7.46 -2.80 -3.59
N GLU A 143 7.75 -3.84 -4.37
CA GLU A 143 7.44 -3.88 -5.80
C GLU A 143 5.92 -3.89 -6.06
N PHE A 144 5.16 -4.55 -5.18
CA PHE A 144 3.70 -4.51 -5.20
C PHE A 144 3.18 -3.14 -4.70
N HIS A 145 3.83 -2.56 -3.69
CA HIS A 145 3.48 -1.23 -3.16
C HIS A 145 3.60 -0.12 -4.22
N GLN A 146 4.55 -0.21 -5.15
CA GLN A 146 4.69 0.75 -6.25
C GLN A 146 3.41 0.87 -7.10
N TYR A 147 2.65 -0.22 -7.27
CA TYR A 147 1.37 -0.17 -7.97
C TYR A 147 0.26 0.54 -7.18
N ILE A 148 0.30 0.49 -5.85
CA ILE A 148 -0.61 1.27 -5.01
C ILE A 148 -0.28 2.75 -5.07
N LEU A 149 1.02 3.10 -5.12
CA LEU A 149 1.47 4.47 -5.34
C LEU A 149 1.04 4.99 -6.72
N GLN A 150 1.17 4.18 -7.77
CA GLN A 150 0.70 4.53 -9.11
C GLN A 150 -0.81 4.76 -9.14
N LEU A 151 -1.58 3.84 -8.53
CA LEU A 151 -3.03 3.98 -8.39
C LEU A 151 -3.41 5.29 -7.69
N ALA A 152 -2.78 5.59 -6.56
CA ALA A 152 -3.08 6.80 -5.82
C ALA A 152 -2.82 8.06 -6.66
N ARG A 153 -1.73 8.09 -7.43
CA ARG A 153 -1.42 9.20 -8.36
C ARG A 153 -2.46 9.35 -9.46
N ASP A 154 -2.90 8.23 -10.05
CA ASP A 154 -3.92 8.24 -11.10
C ASP A 154 -5.30 8.67 -10.58
N ALA A 155 -5.59 8.40 -9.30
CA ALA A 155 -6.89 8.65 -8.69
C ALA A 155 -7.00 9.99 -7.93
N ILE A 156 -5.92 10.49 -7.31
CA ILE A 156 -5.98 11.57 -6.32
C ILE A 156 -6.52 12.87 -6.91
N GLY A 157 -6.22 13.17 -8.17
CA GLY A 157 -6.72 14.36 -8.85
C GLY A 157 -8.25 14.39 -8.97
N GLN A 158 -8.90 13.22 -9.11
CA GLN A 158 -10.35 13.11 -9.09
C GLN A 158 -10.88 13.07 -7.66
N ALA A 159 -10.19 12.36 -6.76
CA ALA A 159 -10.60 12.20 -5.37
C ALA A 159 -10.71 13.54 -4.62
N VAL A 160 -9.78 14.47 -4.82
CA VAL A 160 -9.81 15.81 -4.18
C VAL A 160 -10.88 16.74 -4.77
N GLN A 161 -11.48 16.37 -5.91
CA GLN A 161 -12.58 17.13 -6.51
C GLN A 161 -13.96 16.72 -5.97
N THR A 162 -14.01 15.64 -5.19
CA THR A 162 -15.24 15.12 -4.61
C THR A 162 -15.87 16.11 -3.62
N PRO A 163 -17.21 16.19 -3.53
CA PRO A 163 -17.88 17.04 -2.56
C PRO A 163 -17.45 16.75 -1.12
N GLU A 164 -17.24 15.47 -0.79
CA GLU A 164 -16.82 15.00 0.52
C GLU A 164 -15.51 15.65 0.98
N PHE A 165 -14.53 15.75 0.08
CA PHE A 165 -13.26 16.38 0.38
C PHE A 165 -13.37 17.90 0.44
N LYS A 166 -14.10 18.52 -0.50
CA LYS A 166 -14.24 19.98 -0.61
C LYS A 166 -14.87 20.64 0.62
N VAL A 167 -15.69 19.91 1.38
CA VAL A 167 -16.32 20.41 2.60
C VAL A 167 -15.50 20.15 3.86
N LEU A 168 -14.39 19.42 3.77
CA LEU A 168 -13.53 19.16 4.92
C LEU A 168 -12.90 20.45 5.44
N ARG A 169 -12.79 20.54 6.76
CA ARG A 169 -11.92 21.52 7.43
C ARG A 169 -10.53 20.94 7.53
N TYR A 170 -9.62 21.41 6.70
CA TYR A 170 -8.24 20.96 6.70
C TYR A 170 -7.26 22.13 6.83
N GLU A 171 -6.03 21.79 7.16
CA GLU A 171 -4.90 22.70 7.30
C GLU A 171 -4.39 23.14 5.91
N ASN A 172 -3.83 24.35 5.81
CA ASN A 172 -3.35 24.86 4.52
C ASN A 172 -2.26 23.98 3.87
N ASP A 173 -1.58 23.19 4.69
CA ASP A 173 -0.51 22.22 4.41
C ASP A 173 -0.98 20.77 4.60
N LEU A 174 -2.27 20.49 4.40
CA LEU A 174 -2.79 19.12 4.37
C LEU A 174 -2.00 18.26 3.37
N GLU A 175 -1.64 17.05 3.78
CA GLU A 175 -1.05 16.04 2.91
C GLU A 175 -1.87 14.76 2.84
N VAL A 176 -1.96 14.18 1.64
CA VAL A 176 -2.40 12.79 1.44
C VAL A 176 -1.17 11.94 1.16
N ARG A 177 -0.97 10.88 1.95
CA ARG A 177 0.25 10.08 1.94
C ARG A 177 -0.04 8.59 1.79
N ILE A 178 0.81 7.89 1.05
CA ILE A 178 0.74 6.45 0.83
C ILE A 178 2.08 5.83 1.24
N GLY A 179 2.08 4.76 2.02
CA GLY A 179 3.34 4.16 2.49
C GLY A 179 3.19 3.01 3.46
N GLU A 180 4.24 2.76 4.23
CA GLU A 180 4.23 1.81 5.34
C GLU A 180 3.65 2.43 6.61
N TYR A 181 2.92 1.63 7.39
CA TYR A 181 2.40 2.05 8.68
C TYR A 181 3.54 2.45 9.63
N LYS A 182 3.53 3.72 10.05
CA LYS A 182 4.58 4.35 10.88
C LYS A 182 6.00 4.22 10.28
N GLY A 183 6.08 4.03 8.97
CA GLY A 183 7.33 3.94 8.22
C GLY A 183 7.45 5.06 7.19
N ILE A 184 8.19 4.77 6.11
CA ILE A 184 8.35 5.70 4.99
C ILE A 184 7.02 5.80 4.24
N SER A 185 6.62 7.02 3.89
CA SER A 185 5.46 7.29 3.05
C SER A 185 5.75 8.41 2.06
N LYS A 186 5.14 8.35 0.88
CA LYS A 186 5.21 9.38 -0.15
C LYS A 186 3.96 10.25 -0.13
N VAL A 187 4.14 11.55 -0.35
CA VAL A 187 3.03 12.49 -0.54
C VAL A 187 2.52 12.33 -1.98
N VAL A 188 1.22 12.12 -2.14
CA VAL A 188 0.56 12.08 -3.46
C VAL A 188 -0.27 13.34 -3.74
N TYR A 189 -0.58 14.11 -2.69
CA TYR A 189 -1.23 15.41 -2.78
C TYR A 189 -0.84 16.29 -1.59
N SER A 190 -0.59 17.57 -1.86
CA SER A 190 -0.37 18.65 -0.89
C SER A 190 -1.37 19.76 -1.16
N ALA A 191 -2.02 20.29 -0.13
CA ALA A 191 -2.90 21.45 -0.31
C ALA A 191 -2.15 22.73 -0.71
N VAL A 192 -0.82 22.78 -0.51
CA VAL A 192 0.04 23.88 -0.94
C VAL A 192 0.43 23.74 -2.41
N ASP A 193 0.85 22.53 -2.81
CA ASP A 193 1.50 22.29 -4.11
C ASP A 193 0.59 21.61 -5.15
N GLY A 194 -0.59 21.14 -4.71
CA GLY A 194 -1.50 20.34 -5.52
C GLY A 194 -1.07 18.89 -5.66
N ILE A 195 -1.21 18.33 -6.86
CA ILE A 195 -0.83 16.94 -7.16
C ILE A 195 0.69 16.91 -7.33
N LEU A 196 1.36 16.06 -6.54
CA LEU A 196 2.80 15.88 -6.65
C LEU A 196 3.11 14.68 -7.54
N HIS A 197 3.85 14.94 -8.61
CA HIS A 197 4.51 13.91 -9.40
C HIS A 197 5.95 13.79 -8.88
N ASP A 198 6.41 12.57 -8.56
CA ASP A 198 7.84 12.38 -8.26
C ASP A 198 8.63 12.86 -9.48
N SER A 199 9.59 13.74 -9.24
CA SER A 199 10.71 13.88 -10.15
C SER A 199 11.38 12.51 -10.15
N THR A 200 11.39 11.83 -11.28
CA THR A 200 12.15 10.58 -11.47
C THR A 200 13.57 10.81 -10.96
N GLY A 201 13.95 10.08 -9.91
CA GLY A 201 15.30 10.01 -9.37
C GLY A 201 15.62 8.57 -9.07
#